data_AF-A0A0G4F803-F1
#
_entry.id   AF-A0A0G4F803-F1
#
_cell.length_a   1.000
_cell.length_b   1.000
_cell.length_c   1.000
_cell.angle_alpha   90.00
_cell.angle_beta   90.00
_cell.angle_gamma   90.00
#
_symmetry.space_group_name_H-M   'P 1'
#
loop_
_entity.id
_entity.type
_entity.pdbx_description
1 polymer ?
#
loop_
_entity_poly.entity_id
_entity_poly.type
_entity_poly.pdbx_seq_one_letter_code
_entity_poly.pdbx_strand_id
1 'polypeptide(L)'
;MSLHAGLLYFERNRLYVPKSQQGTVMAGVHSPLHAAHFEMGKTYRKVASLYYWPKMWRSVASFVRACDRCQRSKSPTAARLGLLQPLSILSCPWESICIDRLTDLPPSSDEGFDAILMVLCRLIKAVVLIPTHSTAGAEETAQIYRQHVSCKKGFQRHIVCDRDPRFVARFWQTFHASSGSEVDFATALHHDIAGAAERMNRTLEEALWCLVDTKHSRWSEFLYDVKFAYNSSVYEGTGFAPLTLDGGKSPLIPPTLNLPVSVEPSFNTGEYLEEYSQMIAAVRDLLRSAQQVMTRNANRRRHPAENIQVRDYILVHRTWWPRPMGKGEEYVRKLDSVWFGPFEVETILP
;
A
#
# COMPACT_ATOMS: atom_id res chain seq x y z
N MET A 1 46.14 2.62 -34.82
CA MET A 1 45.74 4.04 -34.64
C MET A 1 46.38 4.86 -35.74
N SER A 2 45.73 5.90 -36.22
CA SER A 2 46.27 6.83 -37.23
C SER A 2 46.27 8.26 -36.70
N LEU A 3 47.23 9.08 -37.12
CA LEU A 3 47.34 10.49 -36.73
C LEU A 3 46.96 11.36 -37.94
N HIS A 4 45.96 12.21 -37.81
CA HIS A 4 45.53 13.15 -38.85
C HIS A 4 45.35 14.55 -38.26
N ALA A 5 46.03 15.55 -38.82
CA ALA A 5 45.97 16.95 -38.38
C ALA A 5 46.19 17.15 -36.86
N GLY A 6 47.14 16.41 -36.27
CA GLY A 6 47.44 16.47 -34.83
C GLY A 6 46.44 15.72 -33.93
N LEU A 7 45.44 15.05 -34.51
CA LEU A 7 44.43 14.28 -33.79
C LEU A 7 44.64 12.78 -34.01
N LEU A 8 44.49 12.00 -32.93
CA LEU A 8 44.69 10.56 -32.93
C LEU A 8 43.35 9.85 -33.19
N TYR A 9 43.31 8.95 -34.15
CA TYR A 9 42.14 8.17 -34.53
C TYR A 9 42.34 6.67 -34.26
N PHE A 10 41.29 6.04 -33.78
CA PHE A 10 41.17 4.60 -33.57
C PHE A 10 40.20 4.02 -34.61
N GLU A 11 40.24 2.70 -34.79
CA GLU A 11 39.44 1.91 -35.74
C GLU A 11 38.09 2.54 -36.13
N ARG A 12 37.79 2.51 -37.44
CA ARG A 12 36.60 3.13 -38.05
C ARG A 12 36.56 4.66 -37.90
N ASN A 13 37.72 5.30 -37.96
CA ASN A 13 37.88 6.76 -37.95
C ASN A 13 37.29 7.45 -36.70
N ARG A 14 37.41 6.80 -35.53
CA ARG A 14 36.91 7.34 -34.26
C ARG A 14 37.98 8.16 -33.57
N LEU A 15 37.67 9.39 -33.18
CA LEU A 15 38.60 10.30 -32.53
C LEU A 15 38.93 9.82 -31.10
N TYR A 16 40.22 9.68 -30.80
CA TYR A 16 40.68 9.36 -29.45
C TYR A 16 40.51 10.57 -28.53
N VAL A 17 39.87 10.37 -27.39
CA VAL A 17 39.57 11.46 -26.43
C VAL A 17 40.41 11.35 -25.16
N PRO A 18 41.29 12.33 -24.87
CA PRO A 18 42.03 12.39 -23.61
C PRO A 18 41.11 12.47 -22.39
N LYS A 19 41.57 11.96 -21.25
CA LYS A 19 40.76 11.87 -20.01
C LYS A 19 40.13 13.19 -19.57
N SER A 20 40.83 14.31 -19.75
CA SER A 20 40.34 15.66 -19.41
C SER A 20 39.14 16.12 -20.24
N GLN A 21 38.97 15.59 -21.46
CA GLN A 21 37.91 16.00 -22.39
C GLN A 21 36.73 15.03 -22.45
N GLN A 22 36.86 13.84 -21.86
CA GLN A 22 35.80 12.82 -21.87
C GLN A 22 34.50 13.33 -21.25
N GLY A 23 34.58 14.12 -20.17
CA GLY A 23 33.42 14.74 -19.53
C GLY A 23 32.64 15.65 -20.48
N THR A 24 33.35 16.51 -21.22
CA THR A 24 32.75 17.43 -22.21
C THR A 24 32.07 16.67 -23.35
N VAL A 25 32.70 15.62 -23.87
CA VAL A 25 32.11 14.77 -24.93
C VAL A 25 30.85 14.08 -24.42
N MET A 26 30.89 13.48 -23.23
CA MET A 26 29.73 12.81 -22.65
C MET A 26 28.58 13.80 -22.37
N ALA A 27 28.90 14.99 -21.86
CA ALA A 27 27.93 16.05 -21.64
C ALA A 27 27.29 16.51 -22.96
N GLY A 28 28.07 16.73 -24.01
CA GLY A 28 27.58 17.13 -25.33
C GLY A 28 26.68 16.10 -26.01
N VAL A 29 26.83 14.81 -25.70
CA VAL A 29 26.00 13.73 -26.29
C VAL A 29 24.76 13.41 -25.45
N HIS A 30 24.79 13.64 -24.13
CA HIS A 30 23.72 13.22 -23.22
C HIS A 30 22.78 14.36 -22.80
N SER A 31 23.33 15.55 -22.53
CA SER A 31 22.63 16.63 -21.82
C SER A 31 21.85 17.63 -22.70
N PRO A 32 22.16 17.88 -23.98
CA PRO A 32 21.40 18.83 -24.78
C PRO A 32 19.93 18.43 -24.99
N LEU A 33 19.10 19.42 -25.31
CA LEU A 33 17.66 19.22 -25.57
C LEU A 33 17.39 18.10 -26.59
N HIS A 34 18.13 18.08 -27.70
CA HIS A 34 18.01 17.08 -28.76
C HIS A 34 18.53 15.68 -28.37
N ALA A 35 19.29 15.57 -27.28
CA ALA A 35 19.76 14.30 -26.73
C ALA A 35 18.77 13.67 -25.75
N ALA A 36 17.84 14.46 -25.21
CA ALA A 36 16.71 14.05 -24.38
C ALA A 36 17.08 13.12 -23.21
N HIS A 37 18.30 13.22 -22.69
CA HIS A 37 18.78 12.41 -21.56
C HIS A 37 18.51 10.90 -21.73
N PHE A 38 18.66 10.34 -22.93
CA PHE A 38 18.37 8.92 -23.14
C PHE A 38 19.24 7.98 -22.29
N GLU A 39 18.79 6.72 -22.17
CA GLU A 39 19.47 5.66 -21.41
C GLU A 39 20.95 5.46 -21.83
N MET A 40 21.69 4.80 -20.94
CA MET A 40 23.12 4.59 -21.10
C MET A 40 23.49 3.86 -22.41
N GLY A 41 22.70 2.87 -22.85
CA GLY A 41 22.96 2.16 -24.10
C GLY A 41 22.87 3.05 -25.34
N LYS A 42 21.87 3.95 -25.40
CA LYS A 42 21.71 4.92 -26.50
C LYS A 42 22.83 5.96 -26.47
N THR A 43 23.17 6.46 -25.28
CA THR A 43 24.26 7.42 -25.09
C THR A 43 25.59 6.81 -25.54
N TYR A 44 25.91 5.60 -25.10
CA TYR A 44 27.14 4.89 -25.47
C TYR A 44 27.26 4.70 -26.98
N ARG A 45 26.19 4.24 -27.65
CA ARG A 45 26.21 4.05 -29.11
C ARG A 45 26.50 5.34 -29.88
N LYS A 46 25.92 6.48 -29.46
CA LYS A 46 26.24 7.79 -30.05
C LYS A 46 27.70 8.16 -29.83
N VAL A 47 28.21 8.07 -28.61
CA VAL A 47 29.61 8.39 -28.31
C VAL A 47 30.55 7.47 -29.10
N ALA A 48 30.29 6.16 -29.12
CA ALA A 48 31.11 5.15 -29.78
C ALA A 48 31.08 5.23 -31.31
N SER A 49 30.15 5.98 -31.90
CA SER A 49 30.10 6.22 -33.35
C SER A 49 31.17 7.20 -33.83
N LEU A 50 31.61 8.13 -32.97
CA LEU A 50 32.53 9.21 -33.34
C LEU A 50 33.82 9.22 -32.51
N TYR A 51 33.78 8.69 -31.29
CA TYR A 51 34.87 8.81 -30.32
C TYR A 51 35.34 7.45 -29.80
N TYR A 52 36.56 7.43 -29.27
CA TYR A 52 37.16 6.27 -28.64
C TYR A 52 38.01 6.63 -27.42
N TRP A 53 37.90 5.83 -26.35
CA TRP A 53 38.88 5.73 -25.28
C TRP A 53 38.78 4.36 -24.58
N PRO A 54 39.82 3.90 -23.87
CA PRO A 54 39.73 2.65 -23.12
C PRO A 54 38.62 2.71 -22.07
N LYS A 55 37.82 1.63 -21.96
CA LYS A 55 36.74 1.48 -20.96
C LYS A 55 35.64 2.56 -21.06
N MET A 56 35.34 3.05 -22.26
CA MET A 56 34.22 4.00 -22.54
C MET A 56 32.93 3.63 -21.84
N TRP A 57 32.53 2.35 -21.90
CA TRP A 57 31.29 1.89 -21.29
C TRP A 57 31.21 2.25 -19.80
N ARG A 58 32.30 2.07 -19.04
CA ARG A 58 32.35 2.41 -17.61
C ARG A 58 32.27 3.92 -17.40
N SER A 59 32.92 4.70 -18.25
CA SER A 59 32.91 6.17 -18.18
C SER A 59 31.51 6.73 -18.46
N VAL A 60 30.89 6.29 -19.55
CA VAL A 60 29.53 6.67 -19.95
C VAL A 60 28.51 6.23 -18.90
N ALA A 61 28.65 5.00 -18.37
CA ALA A 61 27.78 4.51 -17.30
C ALA A 61 27.89 5.37 -16.04
N SER A 62 29.12 5.73 -15.62
CA SER A 62 29.34 6.61 -14.47
C SER A 62 28.72 7.99 -14.70
N PHE A 63 28.95 8.58 -15.87
CA PHE A 63 28.42 9.90 -16.24
C PHE A 63 26.88 9.95 -16.24
N VAL A 64 26.22 9.00 -16.91
CA VAL A 64 24.76 8.94 -16.98
C VAL A 64 24.16 8.66 -15.60
N ARG A 65 24.80 7.83 -14.77
CA ARG A 65 24.36 7.59 -13.39
C ARG A 65 24.50 8.81 -12.50
N ALA A 66 25.52 9.65 -12.71
CA ALA A 66 25.74 10.88 -11.96
C ALA A 66 24.89 12.08 -12.47
N CYS A 67 24.13 11.91 -13.56
CA CYS A 67 23.31 12.98 -14.10
C CYS A 67 22.09 13.27 -13.20
N ASP A 68 22.09 14.43 -12.54
CA ASP A 68 21.01 14.88 -11.63
C ASP A 68 19.61 14.82 -12.26
N ARG A 69 19.44 15.33 -13.50
CA ARG A 69 18.16 15.27 -14.23
C ARG A 69 17.69 13.82 -14.43
N CYS A 70 18.59 12.90 -14.75
CA CYS A 70 18.24 11.49 -14.88
C CYS A 70 17.86 10.88 -13.52
N GLN A 71 18.60 11.18 -12.45
CA GLN A 71 18.33 10.66 -11.11
C GLN A 71 16.96 11.13 -10.58
N ARG A 72 16.56 12.36 -10.88
CA ARG A 72 15.27 12.94 -10.44
C ARG A 72 14.07 12.48 -11.25
N SER A 73 14.22 12.35 -12.57
CA SER A 73 13.07 12.10 -13.45
C SER A 73 12.83 10.62 -13.72
N LYS A 74 13.86 9.77 -13.64
CA LYS A 74 13.72 8.35 -14.01
C LYS A 74 13.48 7.48 -12.78
N SER A 75 12.67 6.45 -12.95
CA SER A 75 12.50 5.42 -11.93
C SER A 75 13.80 4.63 -11.77
N PRO A 76 14.29 4.40 -10.54
CA PRO A 76 15.40 3.50 -10.27
C PRO A 76 15.03 2.11 -10.77
N THR A 77 15.99 1.43 -11.38
CA THR A 77 15.87 0.00 -11.71
C THR A 77 16.15 -0.88 -10.48
N ALA A 78 16.62 -0.29 -9.37
CA ALA A 78 16.91 -1.00 -8.13
C ALA A 78 15.64 -1.46 -7.42
N ALA A 79 15.74 -2.58 -6.70
CA ALA A 79 14.69 -3.06 -5.82
C ALA A 79 14.38 -2.02 -4.73
N ARG A 80 13.13 -1.99 -4.26
CA ARG A 80 12.68 -0.99 -3.28
C ARG A 80 13.47 -1.15 -1.97
N LEU A 81 13.95 -0.04 -1.42
CA LEU A 81 14.62 -0.03 -0.11
C LEU A 81 13.60 -0.25 1.02
N GLY A 82 14.02 -0.97 2.06
CA GLY A 82 13.22 -1.30 3.24
C GLY A 82 12.53 -2.65 3.10
N LEU A 83 12.79 -3.56 4.05
CA LEU A 83 12.08 -4.83 4.14
C LEU A 83 10.65 -4.59 4.61
N LEU A 84 9.74 -5.49 4.23
CA LEU A 84 8.38 -5.49 4.74
C LEU A 84 8.40 -5.70 6.26
N GLN A 85 7.72 -4.83 6.99
CA GLN A 85 7.54 -4.95 8.44
C GLN A 85 6.11 -5.42 8.73
N PRO A 86 5.92 -6.72 9.00
CA PRO A 86 4.61 -7.23 9.35
C PRO A 86 4.14 -6.68 10.70
N LEU A 87 2.91 -6.17 10.77
CA LEU A 87 2.30 -5.82 12.05
C LEU A 87 2.05 -7.07 12.90
N SER A 88 2.13 -6.91 14.22
CA SER A 88 1.85 -7.96 15.20
C SER A 88 0.44 -8.55 15.02
N ILE A 89 0.33 -9.86 15.32
CA ILE A 89 -0.93 -10.60 15.36
C ILE A 89 -1.37 -10.68 16.81
N LEU A 90 -2.38 -9.86 17.15
CA LEU A 90 -2.95 -9.80 18.49
C LEU A 90 -3.78 -11.05 18.82
N SER A 91 -4.02 -11.25 20.10
CA SER A 91 -4.69 -12.45 20.63
C SER A 91 -6.21 -12.32 20.68
N CYS A 92 -6.75 -11.10 20.78
CA CYS A 92 -8.17 -10.88 20.97
C CYS A 92 -8.84 -10.37 19.68
N PRO A 93 -10.00 -10.94 19.29
CA PRO A 93 -10.81 -10.36 18.23
C PRO A 93 -11.14 -8.89 18.52
N TRP A 94 -11.19 -8.08 17.46
CA TRP A 94 -11.48 -6.63 17.53
C TRP A 94 -10.48 -5.78 18.32
N GLU A 95 -9.37 -6.35 18.83
CA GLU A 95 -8.30 -5.58 19.47
C GLU A 95 -7.52 -4.74 18.46
N SER A 96 -7.33 -5.27 17.25
CA SER A 96 -6.78 -4.52 16.13
C SER A 96 -7.61 -4.64 14.87
N ILE A 97 -7.83 -3.49 14.23
CA ILE A 97 -8.65 -3.35 13.03
C ILE A 97 -7.88 -2.64 11.92
N CYS A 98 -8.39 -2.78 10.70
CA CYS A 98 -8.10 -1.90 9.59
C CYS A 98 -9.38 -1.15 9.21
N ILE A 99 -9.26 0.14 8.92
CA ILE A 99 -10.34 0.99 8.44
C ILE A 99 -9.97 1.50 7.05
N ASP A 100 -10.94 1.45 6.15
CA ASP A 100 -10.82 1.98 4.80
C ASP A 100 -12.18 2.46 4.30
N ARG A 101 -12.18 3.18 3.18
CA ARG A 101 -13.39 3.73 2.57
C ARG A 101 -13.48 3.36 1.10
N LEU A 102 -14.62 2.80 0.73
CA LEU A 102 -15.00 2.67 -0.67
C LEU A 102 -15.82 3.90 -1.05
N THR A 103 -15.37 4.69 -2.02
CA THR A 103 -16.03 5.92 -2.48
C THR A 103 -16.48 5.78 -3.92
N ASP A 104 -17.07 6.86 -4.47
CA ASP A 104 -17.47 6.96 -5.87
C ASP A 104 -18.55 5.93 -6.26
N LEU A 105 -19.35 5.52 -5.28
CA LEU A 105 -20.54 4.72 -5.51
C LEU A 105 -21.67 5.62 -6.04
N PRO A 106 -22.57 5.09 -6.88
CA PRO A 106 -23.76 5.83 -7.28
C PRO A 106 -24.58 6.20 -6.04
N PRO A 107 -25.15 7.43 -5.95
CA PRO A 107 -25.99 7.80 -4.82
C PRO A 107 -27.12 6.80 -4.60
N SER A 108 -27.29 6.35 -3.36
CA SER A 108 -28.33 5.40 -3.00
C SER A 108 -29.73 6.03 -3.05
N SER A 109 -30.77 5.23 -3.29
CA SER A 109 -32.14 5.74 -3.49
C SER A 109 -32.85 6.19 -2.22
N ASP A 110 -32.38 5.76 -1.06
CA ASP A 110 -32.95 6.02 0.27
C ASP A 110 -32.42 7.33 0.89
N GLU A 111 -31.15 7.34 1.29
CA GLU A 111 -30.52 8.46 2.00
C GLU A 111 -29.44 9.15 1.16
N GLY A 112 -29.21 8.73 -0.09
CA GLY A 112 -28.22 9.34 -0.98
C GLY A 112 -26.78 9.02 -0.59
N PHE A 113 -26.53 7.87 0.04
CA PHE A 113 -25.18 7.40 0.34
C PHE A 113 -24.39 7.16 -0.94
N ASP A 114 -23.13 7.54 -0.96
CA ASP A 114 -22.20 7.41 -2.09
C ASP A 114 -20.83 6.85 -1.66
N ALA A 115 -20.73 6.39 -0.41
CA ALA A 115 -19.54 5.75 0.13
C ALA A 115 -19.87 4.68 1.19
N ILE A 116 -18.90 3.81 1.46
CA ILE A 116 -18.96 2.80 2.51
C ILE A 116 -17.72 2.95 3.40
N LEU A 117 -17.92 3.10 4.71
CA LEU A 117 -16.87 2.92 5.71
C LEU A 117 -16.76 1.44 6.04
N MET A 118 -15.63 0.85 5.67
CA MET A 118 -15.32 -0.55 5.94
C MET A 118 -14.39 -0.65 7.14
N VAL A 119 -14.73 -1.53 8.08
CA VAL A 119 -13.89 -1.87 9.22
C VAL A 119 -13.66 -3.37 9.27
N LEU A 120 -12.40 -3.78 9.14
CA LEU A 120 -11.96 -5.17 9.11
C LEU A 120 -11.24 -5.52 10.42
N CYS A 121 -11.72 -6.52 11.15
CA CYS A 121 -10.95 -7.11 12.25
C CYS A 121 -9.75 -7.89 11.70
N ARG A 122 -8.54 -7.53 12.13
CA ARG A 122 -7.31 -8.13 11.58
C ARG A 122 -7.10 -9.59 11.97
N LEU A 123 -7.59 -10.02 13.13
CA LEU A 123 -7.49 -11.40 13.60
C LEU A 123 -8.50 -12.31 12.89
N ILE A 124 -9.79 -12.12 13.18
CA ILE A 124 -10.85 -13.01 12.70
C ILE A 124 -11.35 -12.72 11.28
N LYS A 125 -10.81 -11.68 10.64
CA LYS A 125 -11.17 -11.22 9.29
C LYS A 125 -12.64 -10.81 9.11
N ALA A 126 -13.37 -10.59 10.20
CA ALA A 126 -14.75 -10.11 10.18
C ALA A 126 -14.82 -8.65 9.72
N VAL A 127 -15.88 -8.31 9.01
CA VAL A 127 -16.13 -6.93 8.54
C VAL A 127 -17.37 -6.31 9.14
N VAL A 128 -17.28 -4.99 9.33
CA VAL A 128 -18.40 -4.09 9.52
C VAL A 128 -18.42 -3.15 8.32
N LEU A 129 -19.54 -3.16 7.59
CA LEU A 129 -19.78 -2.29 6.44
C LEU A 129 -20.83 -1.26 6.85
N ILE A 130 -20.54 0.02 6.63
CA ILE A 130 -21.41 1.11 7.07
C ILE A 130 -21.59 2.08 5.91
N PRO A 131 -22.82 2.29 5.41
CA PRO A 131 -23.05 3.26 4.35
C PRO A 131 -22.84 4.67 4.92
N THR A 132 -22.30 5.57 4.11
CA THR A 132 -21.96 6.94 4.52
C THR A 132 -21.85 7.84 3.29
N HIS A 133 -21.62 9.13 3.51
CA HIS A 133 -21.36 10.08 2.45
C HIS A 133 -19.86 10.27 2.22
N SER A 134 -19.45 10.42 0.96
CA SER A 134 -18.10 10.77 0.55
C SER A 134 -17.67 12.12 1.13
N THR A 135 -18.63 13.02 1.34
CA THR A 135 -18.49 14.33 1.98
C THR A 135 -18.44 14.29 3.50
N ALA A 136 -18.72 13.14 4.13
CA ALA A 136 -18.76 13.03 5.59
C ALA A 136 -17.41 13.41 6.19
N GLY A 137 -17.41 14.38 7.11
CA GLY A 137 -16.22 14.89 7.76
C GLY A 137 -15.61 13.93 8.79
N ALA A 138 -14.52 14.34 9.43
CA ALA A 138 -13.87 13.54 10.48
C ALA A 138 -14.78 13.30 11.70
N GLU A 139 -15.56 14.29 12.11
CA GLU A 139 -16.48 14.21 13.25
C GLU A 139 -17.62 13.24 13.00
N GLU A 140 -18.30 13.38 11.85
CA GLU A 140 -19.36 12.48 11.42
C GLU A 140 -18.83 11.05 11.26
N THR A 141 -17.65 10.88 10.65
CA THR A 141 -17.01 9.57 10.51
C THR A 141 -16.72 8.93 11.87
N ALA A 142 -16.26 9.71 12.86
CA ALA A 142 -16.03 9.22 14.22
C ALA A 142 -17.34 8.85 14.94
N GLN A 143 -18.42 9.60 14.72
CA GLN A 143 -19.73 9.28 15.28
C GLN A 143 -20.27 7.96 14.73
N ILE A 144 -20.23 7.79 13.39
CA ILE A 144 -20.65 6.57 12.71
C ILE A 144 -19.78 5.39 13.19
N TYR A 145 -18.47 5.56 13.24
CA TYR A 145 -17.55 4.55 13.75
C TYR A 145 -17.89 4.15 15.19
N ARG A 146 -18.10 5.11 16.08
CA ARG A 146 -18.46 4.83 17.49
C ARG A 146 -19.75 4.02 17.58
N GLN A 147 -20.78 4.43 16.85
CA GLN A 147 -22.11 3.78 16.88
C GLN A 147 -22.07 2.34 16.34
N HIS A 148 -21.37 2.12 15.23
CA HIS A 148 -21.41 0.85 14.51
C HIS A 148 -20.28 -0.11 14.87
N VAL A 149 -19.17 0.39 15.41
CA VAL A 149 -17.98 -0.40 15.76
C VAL A 149 -17.74 -0.37 17.26
N SER A 150 -17.34 0.76 17.84
CA SER A 150 -16.90 0.79 19.25
C SER A 150 -17.98 0.33 20.22
N CYS A 151 -19.23 0.79 20.04
CA CYS A 151 -20.34 0.39 20.90
C CYS A 151 -20.78 -1.07 20.72
N LYS A 152 -20.41 -1.73 19.60
CA LYS A 152 -20.81 -3.12 19.31
C LYS A 152 -19.69 -4.12 19.58
N LYS A 153 -18.44 -3.70 19.39
CA LYS A 153 -17.24 -4.56 19.40
C LYS A 153 -16.24 -4.17 20.49
N GLY A 154 -16.52 -3.13 21.27
CA GLY A 154 -15.57 -2.53 22.19
C GLY A 154 -14.60 -1.58 21.48
N PHE A 155 -13.81 -0.84 22.26
CA PHE A 155 -12.78 0.05 21.72
C PHE A 155 -11.54 -0.75 21.30
N GLN A 156 -10.97 -0.36 20.17
CA GLN A 156 -9.80 -1.00 19.57
C GLN A 156 -8.52 -0.46 20.21
N ARG A 157 -7.51 -1.30 20.41
CA ARG A 157 -6.17 -0.86 20.83
C ARG A 157 -5.38 -0.30 19.66
N HIS A 158 -5.41 -0.96 18.51
CA HIS A 158 -4.64 -0.56 17.33
C HIS A 158 -5.52 -0.44 16.09
N ILE A 159 -5.53 0.74 15.47
CA ILE A 159 -6.33 1.07 14.30
C ILE A 159 -5.40 1.41 13.17
N VAL A 160 -5.42 0.61 12.10
CA VAL A 160 -4.64 0.88 10.90
C VAL A 160 -5.54 1.49 9.84
N CYS A 161 -5.19 2.66 9.31
CA CYS A 161 -5.94 3.33 8.25
C CYS A 161 -5.01 3.90 7.19
N ASP A 162 -5.54 4.26 6.03
CA ASP A 162 -4.79 5.03 5.04
C ASP A 162 -4.65 6.51 5.49
N ARG A 163 -3.99 7.33 4.68
CA ARG A 163 -3.80 8.76 4.98
C ARG A 163 -4.97 9.61 4.50
N ASP A 164 -6.19 9.09 4.53
CA ASP A 164 -7.38 9.88 4.25
C ASP A 164 -7.41 11.12 5.19
N PRO A 165 -7.68 12.34 4.65
CA PRO A 165 -7.70 13.57 5.44
C PRO A 165 -8.57 13.49 6.71
N ARG A 166 -9.60 12.65 6.72
CA ARG A 166 -10.50 12.45 7.86
C ARG A 166 -9.82 11.73 9.01
N PHE A 167 -8.99 10.74 8.72
CA PHE A 167 -8.23 10.00 9.73
C PHE A 167 -7.00 10.79 10.21
N VAL A 168 -6.45 11.65 9.33
CA VAL A 168 -5.36 12.59 9.69
C VAL A 168 -5.87 13.76 10.53
N ALA A 169 -7.14 14.13 10.40
CA ALA A 169 -7.72 15.26 11.10
C ALA A 169 -7.53 15.16 12.62
N ARG A 170 -7.23 16.31 13.25
CA ARG A 170 -7.01 16.41 14.71
C ARG A 170 -8.16 15.83 15.52
N PHE A 171 -9.40 15.97 15.04
CA PHE A 171 -10.57 15.41 15.69
C PHE A 171 -10.46 13.89 15.85
N TRP A 172 -10.19 13.17 14.76
CA TRP A 172 -10.07 11.71 14.76
C TRP A 172 -8.93 11.23 15.66
N GLN A 173 -7.77 11.89 15.55
CA GLN A 173 -6.61 11.59 16.39
C GLN A 173 -6.90 11.81 17.87
N THR A 174 -7.60 12.90 18.23
CA THR A 174 -7.96 13.21 19.61
C THR A 174 -9.01 12.23 20.15
N PHE A 175 -10.03 11.88 19.34
CA PHE A 175 -11.05 10.91 19.71
C PHE A 175 -10.42 9.58 20.12
N HIS A 176 -9.50 9.04 19.32
CA HIS A 176 -8.84 7.77 19.62
C HIS A 176 -7.79 7.85 20.73
N ALA A 177 -6.99 8.92 20.78
CA ALA A 177 -6.05 9.13 21.87
C ALA A 177 -6.79 9.19 23.23
N SER A 178 -7.96 9.83 23.27
CA SER A 178 -8.76 9.92 24.50
C SER A 178 -9.34 8.58 24.97
N SER A 179 -9.53 7.62 24.07
CA SER A 179 -9.95 6.25 24.41
C SER A 179 -8.78 5.29 24.68
N GLY A 180 -7.53 5.77 24.59
CA GLY A 180 -6.33 4.93 24.69
C GLY A 180 -6.06 4.06 23.45
N SER A 181 -6.65 4.43 22.30
CA SER A 181 -6.44 3.75 21.02
C SER A 181 -5.26 4.38 20.27
N GLU A 182 -4.42 3.54 19.68
CA GLU A 182 -3.32 3.94 18.80
C GLU A 182 -3.78 3.90 17.33
N VAL A 183 -3.54 4.99 16.59
CA VAL A 183 -3.88 5.10 15.17
C VAL A 183 -2.60 5.10 14.34
N ASP A 184 -2.44 4.06 13.53
CA ASP A 184 -1.32 3.88 12.63
C ASP A 184 -1.73 4.13 11.18
N PHE A 185 -0.92 4.91 10.46
CA PHE A 185 -1.12 5.13 9.03
C PHE A 185 -0.38 4.08 8.22
N ALA A 186 -1.08 3.43 7.29
CA ALA A 186 -0.49 2.49 6.35
C ALA A 186 0.61 3.18 5.54
N THR A 187 1.81 2.61 5.59
CA THR A 187 2.98 3.05 4.83
C THR A 187 3.35 2.01 3.78
N ALA A 188 4.25 2.31 2.85
CA ALA A 188 4.76 1.30 1.89
C ALA A 188 5.46 0.10 2.56
N LEU A 189 5.86 0.25 3.83
CA LEU A 189 6.41 -0.82 4.67
C LEU A 189 5.31 -1.73 5.24
N HIS A 190 4.09 -1.21 5.41
CA HIS A 190 2.89 -1.92 5.87
C HIS A 190 1.92 -2.30 4.73
N HIS A 191 2.43 -2.41 3.49
CA HIS A 191 1.62 -2.58 2.26
C HIS A 191 0.63 -3.74 2.29
N ASP A 192 0.87 -4.73 3.15
CA ASP A 192 0.01 -5.91 3.32
C ASP A 192 -1.37 -5.57 3.89
N ILE A 193 -1.47 -4.50 4.69
CA ILE A 193 -2.72 -4.13 5.38
C ILE A 193 -3.58 -3.27 4.47
N ALA A 194 -2.98 -2.27 3.83
CA ALA A 194 -3.64 -1.56 2.73
C ALA A 194 -4.11 -2.56 1.65
N GLY A 195 -3.26 -3.54 1.29
CA GLY A 195 -3.64 -4.59 0.34
C GLY A 195 -4.73 -5.55 0.85
N ALA A 196 -4.90 -5.71 2.17
CA ALA A 196 -6.00 -6.50 2.73
C ALA A 196 -7.32 -5.74 2.65
N ALA A 197 -7.32 -4.44 2.93
CA ALA A 197 -8.47 -3.57 2.74
C ALA A 197 -8.84 -3.45 1.26
N GLU A 198 -7.88 -3.21 0.36
CA GLU A 198 -8.11 -3.15 -1.09
C GLU A 198 -8.72 -4.44 -1.64
N ARG A 199 -8.19 -5.62 -1.23
CA ARG A 199 -8.78 -6.91 -1.62
C ARG A 199 -10.21 -7.05 -1.12
N MET A 200 -10.49 -6.56 0.08
CA MET A 200 -11.83 -6.61 0.66
C MET A 200 -12.80 -5.68 -0.07
N ASN A 201 -12.38 -4.46 -0.40
CA ASN A 201 -13.18 -3.55 -1.21
C ASN A 201 -13.55 -4.18 -2.56
N ARG A 202 -12.60 -4.85 -3.22
CA ARG A 202 -12.88 -5.56 -4.46
C ARG A 202 -13.90 -6.70 -4.28
N THR A 203 -13.75 -7.52 -3.24
CA THR A 203 -14.73 -8.57 -2.92
C THR A 203 -16.13 -7.97 -2.67
N LEU A 204 -16.19 -6.81 -2.01
CA LEU A 204 -17.43 -6.08 -1.76
C LEU A 204 -18.05 -5.55 -3.07
N GLU A 205 -17.26 -4.93 -3.94
CA GLU A 205 -17.71 -4.45 -5.25
C GLU A 205 -18.27 -5.60 -6.10
N GLU A 206 -17.55 -6.72 -6.19
CA GLU A 206 -17.98 -7.92 -6.92
C GLU A 206 -19.30 -8.48 -6.37
N ALA A 207 -19.46 -8.53 -5.05
CA ALA A 207 -20.71 -8.96 -4.41
C ALA A 207 -21.87 -7.99 -4.72
N LEU A 208 -21.62 -6.68 -4.67
CA LEU A 208 -22.63 -5.68 -5.00
C LEU A 208 -23.03 -5.74 -6.48
N TRP A 209 -22.10 -5.96 -7.41
CA TRP A 209 -22.40 -6.15 -8.83
C TRP A 209 -23.38 -7.32 -9.06
N CYS A 210 -23.22 -8.41 -8.32
CA CYS A 210 -24.12 -9.56 -8.41
C CYS A 210 -25.55 -9.28 -7.90
N LEU A 211 -25.71 -8.36 -6.92
CA LEU A 211 -27.00 -8.14 -6.24
C LEU A 211 -27.80 -6.98 -6.82
N VAL A 212 -27.11 -5.95 -7.28
CA VAL A 212 -27.73 -4.67 -7.67
C VAL A 212 -28.31 -4.72 -9.09
N ASP A 213 -27.83 -5.65 -9.92
CA ASP A 213 -28.27 -5.93 -11.30
C ASP A 213 -28.49 -4.64 -12.12
N THR A 214 -29.73 -4.19 -12.30
CA THR A 214 -30.08 -3.04 -13.15
C THR A 214 -30.31 -1.73 -12.38
N LYS A 215 -30.55 -1.76 -11.06
CA LYS A 215 -30.90 -0.57 -10.26
C LYS A 215 -29.78 -0.19 -9.30
N HIS A 216 -28.73 0.40 -9.87
CA HIS A 216 -27.48 0.76 -9.20
C HIS A 216 -27.65 1.56 -7.89
N SER A 217 -28.72 2.35 -7.75
CA SER A 217 -29.02 3.11 -6.53
C SER A 217 -29.46 2.28 -5.32
N ARG A 218 -29.75 0.98 -5.47
CA ARG A 218 -30.24 0.13 -4.37
C ARG A 218 -29.12 -0.57 -3.60
N TRP A 219 -27.86 -0.27 -3.89
CA TRP A 219 -26.72 -0.95 -3.30
C TRP A 219 -26.70 -0.91 -1.77
N SER A 220 -27.20 0.18 -1.15
CA SER A 220 -27.24 0.36 0.31
C SER A 220 -28.14 -0.68 0.99
N GLU A 221 -29.24 -1.08 0.34
CA GLU A 221 -30.20 -2.06 0.85
C GLU A 221 -29.55 -3.44 1.06
N PHE A 222 -28.61 -3.81 0.18
CA PHE A 222 -27.96 -5.12 0.18
C PHE A 222 -26.74 -5.20 1.10
N LEU A 223 -26.30 -4.08 1.70
CA LEU A 223 -25.03 -4.04 2.42
C LEU A 223 -25.03 -4.96 3.64
N TYR A 224 -26.18 -5.11 4.31
CA TYR A 224 -26.34 -6.02 5.44
C TYR A 224 -26.28 -7.49 5.01
N ASP A 225 -26.88 -7.83 3.87
CA ASP A 225 -26.84 -9.18 3.30
C ASP A 225 -25.42 -9.54 2.86
N VAL A 226 -24.71 -8.62 2.21
CA VAL A 226 -23.30 -8.81 1.82
C VAL A 226 -22.42 -9.00 3.05
N LYS A 227 -22.59 -8.17 4.08
CA LYS A 227 -21.87 -8.32 5.35
C LYS A 227 -22.13 -9.69 5.97
N PHE A 228 -23.40 -10.13 6.03
CA PHE A 228 -23.77 -11.41 6.59
C PHE A 228 -23.12 -12.55 5.78
N ALA A 229 -23.33 -12.56 4.47
CA ALA A 229 -22.79 -13.58 3.56
C ALA A 229 -21.26 -13.70 3.67
N TYR A 230 -20.55 -12.58 3.73
CA TYR A 230 -19.11 -12.57 3.91
C TYR A 230 -18.71 -13.13 5.30
N ASN A 231 -19.30 -12.62 6.38
CA ASN A 231 -18.92 -13.03 7.73
C ASN A 231 -19.34 -14.47 8.05
N SER A 232 -20.38 -15.02 7.40
CA SER A 232 -20.79 -16.43 7.55
C SER A 232 -20.00 -17.39 6.66
N SER A 233 -19.24 -16.88 5.69
CA SER A 233 -18.45 -17.70 4.78
C SER A 233 -17.06 -17.96 5.35
N VAL A 234 -16.52 -19.17 5.09
CA VAL A 234 -15.17 -19.54 5.52
C VAL A 234 -14.14 -18.66 4.82
N TYR A 235 -13.30 -17.98 5.60
CA TYR A 235 -12.17 -17.24 5.06
C TYR A 235 -10.98 -18.19 4.90
N GLU A 236 -10.49 -18.33 3.66
CA GLU A 236 -9.45 -19.32 3.31
C GLU A 236 -8.19 -19.22 4.19
N GLY A 237 -7.76 -18.00 4.52
CA GLY A 237 -6.54 -17.81 5.32
C GLY A 237 -6.69 -18.11 6.81
N THR A 238 -7.90 -18.31 7.33
CA THR A 238 -8.16 -18.70 8.72
C THR A 238 -8.77 -20.09 8.82
N GLY A 239 -9.40 -20.60 7.75
CA GLY A 239 -10.11 -21.88 7.77
C GLY A 239 -11.46 -21.84 8.50
N PHE A 240 -11.87 -20.69 9.02
CA PHE A 240 -13.11 -20.50 9.77
C PHE A 240 -13.92 -19.34 9.21
N ALA A 241 -15.24 -19.38 9.40
CA ALA A 241 -16.08 -18.22 9.14
C ALA A 241 -15.85 -17.13 10.20
N PRO A 242 -15.69 -15.86 9.81
CA PRO A 242 -15.48 -14.77 10.76
C PRO A 242 -16.56 -14.68 11.86
N LEU A 243 -17.82 -14.94 11.52
CA LEU A 243 -18.95 -14.91 12.45
C LEU A 243 -18.85 -16.05 13.50
N THR A 244 -18.31 -17.20 13.11
CA THR A 244 -18.00 -18.29 14.06
C THR A 244 -16.94 -17.87 15.05
N LEU A 245 -15.88 -17.20 14.59
CA LEU A 245 -14.80 -16.72 15.45
C LEU A 245 -15.22 -15.51 16.31
N ASP A 246 -16.24 -14.76 15.89
CA ASP A 246 -16.79 -13.61 16.61
C ASP A 246 -17.75 -14.03 17.73
N GLY A 247 -18.61 -15.04 17.46
CA GLY A 247 -19.63 -15.52 18.40
C GLY A 247 -19.28 -16.82 19.12
N GLY A 248 -18.19 -17.50 18.73
CA GLY A 248 -17.78 -18.82 19.21
C GLY A 248 -18.68 -19.98 18.74
N LYS A 249 -19.66 -19.73 17.87
CA LYS A 249 -20.60 -20.72 17.35
C LYS A 249 -20.84 -20.51 15.86
N SER A 250 -20.96 -21.61 15.13
CA SER A 250 -21.30 -21.56 13.71
C SER A 250 -22.64 -20.87 13.49
N PRO A 251 -22.73 -19.90 12.55
CA PRO A 251 -24.00 -19.24 12.28
C PRO A 251 -24.99 -20.20 11.66
N LEU A 252 -26.26 -20.06 12.04
CA LEU A 252 -27.36 -20.67 11.30
C LEU A 252 -27.57 -19.88 10.01
N ILE A 253 -27.70 -20.60 8.89
CA ILE A 253 -28.01 -20.02 7.59
C ILE A 253 -29.39 -20.52 7.15
N PRO A 254 -30.15 -19.77 6.32
CA PRO A 254 -31.52 -20.14 5.99
C PRO A 254 -31.73 -21.61 5.55
N PRO A 255 -30.83 -22.22 4.75
CA PRO A 255 -30.96 -23.64 4.39
C PRO A 255 -30.86 -24.62 5.57
N THR A 256 -30.14 -24.26 6.64
CA THR A 256 -29.93 -25.15 7.80
C THR A 256 -31.04 -25.05 8.84
N LEU A 257 -31.92 -24.05 8.77
CA LEU A 257 -33.00 -23.85 9.73
C LEU A 257 -34.04 -24.98 9.73
N ASN A 258 -34.20 -25.67 8.60
CA ASN A 258 -35.14 -26.77 8.45
C ASN A 258 -34.53 -28.15 8.72
N LEU A 259 -33.23 -28.21 9.07
CA LEU A 259 -32.57 -29.46 9.40
C LEU A 259 -32.79 -29.80 10.88
N PRO A 260 -33.00 -31.09 11.22
CA PRO A 260 -33.07 -31.51 12.61
C PRO A 260 -31.76 -31.16 13.32
N VAL A 261 -31.87 -30.54 14.49
CA VAL A 261 -30.72 -30.19 15.34
C VAL A 261 -29.98 -31.48 15.67
N SER A 262 -28.82 -31.69 15.01
CA SER A 262 -28.09 -32.96 15.10
C SER A 262 -27.16 -33.02 16.31
N VAL A 263 -27.03 -31.93 17.08
CA VAL A 263 -26.09 -31.82 18.21
C VAL A 263 -26.82 -31.13 19.37
N GLU A 264 -27.09 -31.89 20.43
CA GLU A 264 -27.39 -31.32 21.75
C GLU A 264 -26.16 -30.48 22.16
N PRO A 265 -26.31 -29.18 22.47
CA PRO A 265 -25.17 -28.38 22.91
C PRO A 265 -24.58 -29.01 24.18
N SER A 266 -23.27 -29.32 24.17
CA SER A 266 -22.56 -29.62 25.41
C SER A 266 -22.73 -28.42 26.35
N PHE A 267 -23.39 -28.65 27.50
CA PHE A 267 -23.61 -27.63 28.52
C PHE A 267 -22.36 -27.39 29.39
N ASN A 268 -21.21 -27.97 29.04
CA ASN A 268 -19.96 -27.76 29.75
C ASN A 268 -19.28 -26.47 29.29
N THR A 269 -19.43 -25.40 30.08
CA THR A 269 -18.79 -24.10 29.85
C THR A 269 -17.27 -24.21 29.71
N GLY A 270 -16.62 -25.16 30.41
CA GLY A 270 -15.18 -25.37 30.34
C GLY A 270 -14.72 -25.86 28.97
N GLU A 271 -15.38 -26.88 28.43
CA GLU A 271 -15.11 -27.43 27.09
C GLU A 271 -15.31 -26.36 26.02
N TYR A 272 -16.40 -25.59 26.08
CA TYR A 272 -16.66 -24.51 25.13
C TYR A 272 -15.56 -23.43 25.11
N LEU A 273 -15.12 -22.99 26.29
CA LEU A 273 -14.05 -21.99 26.41
C LEU A 273 -12.72 -22.53 25.90
N GLU A 274 -12.45 -23.81 26.14
CA GLU A 274 -11.25 -24.49 25.65
C GLU A 274 -11.26 -24.62 24.12
N GLU A 275 -12.36 -25.09 23.54
CA GLU A 275 -12.55 -25.17 22.08
C GLU A 275 -12.39 -23.80 21.40
N TYR A 276 -13.02 -22.76 21.96
CA TYR A 276 -12.89 -21.40 21.44
C TYR A 276 -11.43 -20.89 21.52
N SER A 277 -10.76 -21.14 22.64
CA SER A 277 -9.35 -20.77 22.82
C SER A 277 -8.45 -21.48 21.82
N GLN A 278 -8.70 -22.77 21.56
CA GLN A 278 -7.99 -23.56 20.55
C GLN A 278 -8.24 -23.04 19.13
N MET A 279 -9.47 -22.66 18.79
CA MET A 279 -9.79 -22.03 17.49
C MET A 279 -9.00 -20.73 17.29
N ILE A 280 -8.98 -19.84 18.29
CA ILE A 280 -8.24 -18.58 18.21
C ILE A 280 -6.72 -18.84 18.12
N ALA A 281 -6.19 -19.82 18.85
CA ALA A 281 -4.79 -20.20 18.75
C ALA A 281 -4.43 -20.70 17.33
N ALA A 282 -5.25 -21.59 16.76
CA ALA A 282 -5.07 -22.10 15.41
C ALA A 282 -5.09 -20.98 14.35
N VAL A 283 -6.05 -20.04 14.46
CA VAL A 283 -6.12 -18.87 13.58
C VAL A 283 -4.84 -18.03 13.66
N ARG A 284 -4.30 -17.80 14.86
CA ARG A 284 -3.06 -17.04 15.03
C ARG A 284 -1.88 -17.73 14.36
N ASP A 285 -1.79 -19.05 14.46
CA ASP A 285 -0.71 -19.83 13.84
C ASP A 285 -0.79 -19.83 12.31
N LEU A 286 -2.02 -19.94 11.76
CA LEU A 286 -2.27 -19.80 10.32
C LEU A 286 -1.88 -18.41 9.81
N LEU A 287 -2.28 -17.35 10.53
CA LEU A 287 -1.94 -15.98 10.16
C LEU A 287 -0.44 -15.71 10.24
N ARG A 288 0.26 -16.23 11.26
CA ARG A 288 1.73 -16.12 11.36
C ARG A 288 2.40 -16.81 10.19
N SER A 289 1.94 -18.00 9.83
CA SER A 289 2.47 -18.76 8.70
C SER A 289 2.26 -18.02 7.38
N ALA A 290 1.04 -17.50 7.15
CA ALA A 290 0.72 -16.69 5.98
C ALA A 290 1.58 -15.42 5.91
N GLN A 291 1.75 -14.73 7.05
CA GLN A 291 2.55 -13.52 7.15
C GLN A 291 4.04 -13.78 6.87
N GLN A 292 4.58 -14.92 7.31
CA GLN A 292 5.96 -15.33 6.99
C GLN A 292 6.14 -15.58 5.48
N VAL A 293 5.21 -16.28 4.84
CA VAL A 293 5.25 -16.52 3.39
C VAL A 293 5.16 -15.20 2.61
N MET A 294 4.25 -14.32 3.01
CA MET A 294 4.06 -13.00 2.41
C MET A 294 5.32 -12.15 2.56
N THR A 295 5.89 -12.09 3.76
CA THR A 295 7.13 -11.37 4.06
C THR A 295 8.29 -11.87 3.21
N ARG A 296 8.48 -13.19 3.11
CA ARG A 296 9.52 -13.79 2.25
C ARG A 296 9.34 -13.40 0.80
N ASN A 297 8.13 -13.48 0.26
CA ASN A 297 7.83 -13.18 -1.14
C ASN A 297 8.00 -11.69 -1.46
N ALA A 298 7.50 -10.80 -0.60
CA ALA A 298 7.67 -9.36 -0.76
C ALA A 298 9.14 -8.95 -0.71
N ASN A 299 9.90 -9.53 0.23
CA ASN A 299 11.30 -9.20 0.44
C ASN A 299 12.24 -9.69 -0.68
N ARG A 300 11.81 -10.64 -1.53
CA ARG A 300 12.57 -11.00 -2.76
C ARG A 300 12.80 -9.83 -3.72
N ARG A 301 11.93 -8.81 -3.66
CA ARG A 301 11.98 -7.62 -4.52
C ARG A 301 12.37 -6.35 -3.75
N ARG A 302 12.84 -6.50 -2.50
CA ARG A 302 13.22 -5.40 -1.61
C ARG A 302 14.66 -5.59 -1.12
N HIS A 303 15.35 -4.49 -0.86
CA HIS A 303 16.68 -4.50 -0.24
C HIS A 303 16.62 -3.96 1.19
N PRO A 304 17.38 -4.54 2.14
CA PRO A 304 17.56 -3.95 3.46
C PRO A 304 18.03 -2.50 3.35
N ALA A 305 17.48 -1.64 4.21
CA ALA A 305 17.86 -0.22 4.28
C ALA A 305 19.11 0.01 5.16
N GLU A 306 19.78 -1.05 5.60
CA GLU A 306 20.92 -1.05 6.55
C GLU A 306 22.12 -0.21 6.09
N ASN A 307 22.20 0.13 4.80
CA ASN A 307 23.28 0.94 4.25
C ASN A 307 23.03 2.45 4.31
N ILE A 308 21.86 2.91 4.78
CA ILE A 308 21.59 4.34 4.95
C ILE A 308 22.12 4.77 6.32
N GLN A 309 22.94 5.82 6.34
CA GLN A 309 23.49 6.42 7.55
C GLN A 309 22.94 7.82 7.76
N VAL A 310 22.95 8.27 9.02
CA VAL A 310 22.72 9.68 9.33
C VAL A 310 23.76 10.52 8.59
N ARG A 311 23.34 11.63 8.00
CA ARG A 311 24.11 12.52 7.09
C ARG A 311 24.26 12.04 5.64
N ASP A 312 23.72 10.88 5.28
CA ASP A 312 23.61 10.52 3.86
C ASP A 312 22.62 11.45 3.13
N TYR A 313 22.87 11.66 1.84
CA TYR A 313 21.99 12.41 0.97
C TYR A 313 21.10 11.47 0.14
N ILE A 314 19.79 11.57 0.33
CA ILE A 314 18.81 10.71 -0.34
C ILE A 314 17.84 11.52 -1.20
N LEU A 315 17.30 10.87 -2.23
CA LEU A 315 16.19 11.38 -3.00
C LEU A 315 14.89 10.75 -2.50
N VAL A 316 13.85 11.56 -2.34
CA VAL A 316 12.53 11.14 -1.85
C VAL A 316 11.54 11.09 -3.01
N HIS A 317 10.84 9.96 -3.17
CA HIS A 317 9.86 9.80 -4.24
C HIS A 317 8.66 10.75 -4.02
N ARG A 318 8.12 11.34 -5.09
CA ARG A 318 7.02 12.32 -5.06
C ARG A 318 5.75 11.87 -4.33
N THR A 319 5.55 10.57 -4.13
CA THR A 319 4.43 10.03 -3.31
C THR A 319 4.57 10.38 -1.83
N TRP A 320 5.79 10.62 -1.36
CA TRP A 320 6.11 10.96 0.04
C TRP A 320 6.30 12.46 0.25
N TRP A 321 6.38 13.23 -0.84
CA TRP A 321 6.51 14.69 -0.80
C TRP A 321 5.33 15.36 -1.53
N PRO A 322 4.10 15.28 -1.00
CA PRO A 322 2.95 15.96 -1.59
C PRO A 322 3.11 17.48 -1.42
N ARG A 323 3.35 18.20 -2.51
CA ARG A 323 3.20 19.66 -2.51
C ARG A 323 1.71 20.02 -2.56
N PRO A 324 1.25 21.00 -1.77
CA PRO A 324 -0.06 21.61 -2.02
C PRO A 324 -0.05 22.21 -3.43
N MET A 325 -1.00 21.82 -4.28
CA MET A 325 -1.16 22.50 -5.57
C MET A 325 -1.68 23.92 -5.29
N GLY A 326 -0.89 24.93 -5.63
CA GLY A 326 -1.38 26.30 -5.74
C GLY A 326 -2.40 26.38 -6.88
N LYS A 327 -3.56 27.00 -6.64
CA LYS A 327 -4.50 27.29 -7.72
C LYS A 327 -3.87 28.33 -8.65
N GLY A 328 -3.58 27.97 -9.91
CA GLY A 328 -3.24 28.94 -10.95
C GLY A 328 -2.01 28.68 -11.82
N GLU A 329 -1.26 27.59 -11.65
CA GLU A 329 -0.08 27.32 -12.48
C GLU A 329 -0.37 26.33 -13.63
N GLU A 330 0.27 26.51 -14.79
CA GLU A 330 0.36 25.58 -15.94
C GLU A 330 1.08 24.25 -15.58
N TYR A 331 0.98 23.82 -14.33
CA TYR A 331 1.77 22.76 -13.74
C TYR A 331 0.94 21.47 -13.66
N VAL A 332 1.37 20.45 -14.40
CA VAL A 332 0.70 19.14 -14.42
C VAL A 332 1.56 18.09 -13.72
N ARG A 333 1.03 17.47 -12.65
CA ARG A 333 1.69 16.43 -11.84
C ARG A 333 2.25 15.26 -12.65
N LYS A 334 1.70 15.00 -13.83
CA LYS A 334 2.16 13.94 -14.75
C LYS A 334 3.56 14.19 -15.30
N LEU A 335 3.96 15.45 -15.48
CA LEU A 335 5.28 15.86 -16.02
C LEU A 335 6.27 16.30 -14.93
N ASP A 336 5.87 16.22 -13.67
CA ASP A 336 6.73 16.54 -12.54
C ASP A 336 7.83 15.48 -12.32
N SER A 337 8.94 15.91 -11.72
CA SER A 337 10.02 14.99 -11.34
C SER A 337 9.50 13.91 -10.41
N VAL A 338 10.04 12.70 -10.58
CA VAL A 338 9.62 11.53 -9.78
C VAL A 338 10.26 11.58 -8.39
N TRP A 339 11.44 12.18 -8.28
CA TRP A 339 12.21 12.26 -7.05
C TRP A 339 12.67 13.68 -6.71
N PHE A 340 12.64 14.01 -5.41
CA PHE A 340 12.99 15.30 -4.84
C PHE A 340 14.19 15.20 -3.89
N GLY A 341 14.86 16.33 -3.64
CA GLY A 341 16.03 16.42 -2.77
C GLY A 341 17.25 17.01 -3.50
N PRO A 342 18.48 16.56 -3.22
CA PRO A 342 18.80 15.59 -2.18
C PRO A 342 18.47 16.14 -0.79
N PHE A 343 18.01 15.28 0.11
CA PHE A 343 17.75 15.60 1.51
C PHE A 343 18.78 14.88 2.37
N GLU A 344 19.26 15.55 3.42
CA GLU A 344 20.14 14.94 4.40
C GLU A 344 19.32 14.09 5.38
N VAL A 345 19.78 12.87 5.67
CA VAL A 345 19.15 11.99 6.66
C VAL A 345 19.53 12.47 8.06
N GLU A 346 18.57 13.04 8.79
CA GLU A 346 18.78 13.51 10.17
C GLU A 346 18.71 12.38 11.20
N THR A 347 17.80 11.42 11.02
CA THR A 347 17.55 10.35 11.99
C THR A 347 17.01 9.11 11.28
N ILE A 348 17.41 7.93 11.75
CA ILE A 348 16.88 6.64 11.30
C ILE A 348 15.95 6.14 12.40
N LEU A 349 14.66 6.07 12.09
CA LEU A 349 13.66 5.52 12.99
C LEU A 349 13.77 3.97 13.01
N PRO A 350 13.51 3.33 14.16
CA PRO A 350 13.64 1.88 14.34
C PRO A 350 12.69 1.04 13.47
#